data_AF-A0A8S3W7F5-F1
#
_entry.id   AF-A0A8S3W7F5-F1
#
_cell.length_a   1.000
_cell.length_b   1.000
_cell.length_c   1.000
_cell.angle_alpha   90.00
_cell.angle_beta   90.00
_cell.angle_gamma   90.00
#
_symmetry.space_group_name_H-M   'P 1'
#
loop_
_entity.id
_entity.type
_entity.pdbx_description
1 polymer ?
#
loop_
_entity_poly.entity_id
_entity_poly.type
_entity_poly.pdbx_seq_one_letter_code
_entity_poly.pdbx_strand_id
1 'polypeptide(L)'
;MTKGDFCNKGVTTKVPRLECRSCGKVVHASKACFGLNAKQLSAYCNTDRLDWTCEECHQNTLNRKSSFIIPEEDNDDDVAVKENHRIN
;
A
#
# COMPACT_ATOMS: atom_id res chain seq x y z
N MET A 1 -23.90 -11.74 13.12
CA MET A 1 -23.01 -12.55 12.25
C MET A 1 -22.73 -11.75 10.99
N THR A 2 -21.49 -11.34 10.75
CA THR A 2 -21.13 -10.61 9.52
C THR A 2 -21.04 -11.61 8.37
N LYS A 3 -21.70 -11.35 7.25
CA LYS A 3 -21.57 -12.18 6.04
C LYS A 3 -20.33 -11.71 5.28
N GLY A 4 -19.56 -12.66 4.74
CA GLY A 4 -18.37 -12.32 3.95
C GLY A 4 -18.81 -11.78 2.59
N ASP A 5 -18.34 -10.60 2.22
CA ASP A 5 -18.73 -9.90 0.99
C ASP A 5 -18.47 -10.73 -0.29
N PHE A 6 -17.52 -11.67 -0.23
CA PHE A 6 -17.07 -12.44 -1.40
C PHE A 6 -17.75 -13.81 -1.57
N CYS A 7 -18.16 -14.46 -0.49
CA CYS A 7 -18.65 -15.84 -0.55
C CYS A 7 -20.05 -16.02 0.05
N ASN A 8 -20.67 -14.95 0.56
CA ASN A 8 -21.97 -14.95 1.24
C ASN A 8 -22.08 -15.91 2.44
N LYS A 9 -20.97 -16.53 2.87
CA LYS A 9 -20.91 -17.38 4.06
C LYS A 9 -20.68 -16.54 5.30
N GLY A 10 -21.15 -17.02 6.45
CA GLY A 10 -20.90 -16.38 7.73
C GLY A 10 -19.41 -16.27 8.03
N VAL A 11 -18.94 -15.07 8.35
CA VAL A 11 -17.62 -14.84 8.95
C VAL A 11 -17.78 -15.12 10.43
N THR A 12 -17.13 -16.19 10.90
CA THR A 12 -17.14 -16.61 12.30
C THR A 12 -15.77 -16.36 12.92
N THR A 13 -15.69 -16.25 14.24
CA THR A 13 -14.42 -16.09 14.96
C THR A 13 -13.47 -17.28 14.80
N LYS A 14 -13.97 -18.43 14.33
CA LYS A 14 -13.17 -19.64 14.07
C LYS A 14 -12.37 -19.55 12.78
N VAL A 15 -12.76 -18.68 11.85
CA VAL A 15 -12.08 -18.50 10.56
C VAL A 15 -11.40 -17.14 10.57
N PRO A 16 -10.08 -17.05 10.28
CA PRO A 16 -9.41 -15.76 10.24
C PRO A 16 -10.10 -14.86 9.22
N ARG A 17 -10.28 -13.58 9.57
CA ARG A 17 -10.99 -12.59 8.76
C ARG A 17 -10.10 -11.39 8.50
N LEU A 18 -10.29 -10.75 7.36
CA LEU A 18 -9.65 -9.50 7.00
C LEU A 18 -10.71 -8.41 6.93
N GLU A 19 -10.39 -7.25 7.49
CA GLU A 19 -11.25 -6.07 7.47
C GLU A 19 -10.54 -4.93 6.75
N CYS A 20 -11.17 -4.40 5.70
CA CYS A 20 -10.56 -3.38 4.86
C CYS A 20 -10.54 -2.08 5.64
N ARG A 21 -9.35 -1.51 5.87
CA ARG A 21 -9.21 -0.24 6.58
C ARG A 21 -9.92 0.93 5.90
N SER A 22 -10.05 0.91 4.57
CA SER A 22 -10.62 2.02 3.80
C SER A 22 -12.15 2.00 3.72
N CYS A 23 -12.76 0.81 3.58
CA CYS A 23 -14.20 0.69 3.33
C CYS A 23 -14.94 -0.21 4.33
N GLY A 24 -14.22 -0.83 5.28
CA GLY A 24 -14.80 -1.70 6.31
C GLY A 24 -15.30 -3.05 5.80
N LYS A 25 -15.10 -3.40 4.52
CA LYS A 25 -15.48 -4.71 3.98
C LYS A 25 -14.79 -5.83 4.74
N VAL A 26 -15.52 -6.91 5.02
CA VAL A 26 -15.01 -8.05 5.77
C VAL A 26 -15.03 -9.30 4.90
N VAL A 27 -13.88 -9.92 4.71
CA VAL A 27 -13.73 -11.15 3.92
C VAL A 27 -13.04 -12.24 4.74
N HIS A 28 -13.27 -13.51 4.38
CA HIS A 28 -12.47 -14.59 4.96
C HIS A 28 -11.03 -14.46 4.49
N ALA A 29 -10.09 -14.63 5.42
CA ALA A 29 -8.68 -14.66 5.13
C ALA A 29 -8.30 -16.04 4.57
N SER A 30 -8.79 -16.32 3.35
CA SER A 30 -8.61 -17.59 2.66
C SER A 30 -8.35 -17.37 1.18
N LYS A 31 -7.69 -18.33 0.54
CA LYS A 31 -7.42 -18.29 -0.91
C LYS A 31 -8.68 -18.10 -1.75
N ALA A 32 -9.82 -18.62 -1.30
CA ALA A 32 -11.08 -18.55 -2.04
C ALA A 32 -11.75 -17.15 -2.00
N CYS A 33 -11.53 -16.37 -0.95
CA CYS A 33 -12.16 -15.05 -0.79
C CYS A 33 -11.20 -13.89 -1.03
N PHE A 34 -9.89 -14.11 -0.90
CA PHE A 34 -8.89 -13.05 -1.02
C PHE A 34 -7.56 -13.52 -1.66
N GLY A 35 -7.46 -14.78 -2.12
CA GLY A 35 -6.28 -15.24 -2.86
C GLY A 35 -5.00 -15.42 -2.04
N LEU A 36 -5.00 -15.15 -0.73
CA LEU A 36 -3.81 -15.40 0.11
C LEU A 36 -3.52 -16.90 0.25
N ASN A 37 -2.24 -17.23 0.15
CA ASN A 37 -1.75 -18.54 0.53
C ASN A 37 -1.55 -18.65 2.05
N ALA A 38 -1.38 -19.86 2.56
CA ALA A 38 -1.24 -20.12 3.99
C ALA A 38 -0.06 -19.37 4.62
N LYS A 39 1.06 -19.20 3.91
CA LYS A 39 2.23 -18.48 4.43
C LYS A 39 1.96 -16.99 4.61
N GLN A 40 1.32 -16.37 3.63
CA GLN A 40 0.92 -14.96 3.71
C GLN A 40 -0.14 -14.74 4.80
N LEU A 41 -1.08 -15.68 4.92
CA LEU A 41 -2.08 -15.66 5.98
C LEU A 41 -1.45 -15.74 7.37
N SER A 42 -0.53 -16.68 7.57
CA SER A 42 0.20 -16.81 8.86
C SER A 42 1.01 -15.56 9.17
N ALA A 43 1.68 -14.98 8.17
CA ALA A 43 2.41 -13.73 8.34
C ALA A 43 1.49 -12.56 8.73
N TYR A 44 0.31 -12.48 8.10
CA TYR A 44 -0.72 -11.51 8.44
C TYR A 44 -1.23 -11.69 9.87
N CYS A 45 -1.62 -12.91 10.26
CA CYS A 45 -2.13 -13.20 11.60
C CYS A 45 -1.08 -13.00 12.71
N ASN A 46 0.20 -13.20 12.42
CA ASN A 46 1.28 -13.02 13.39
C ASN A 46 1.79 -11.58 13.48
N THR A 47 1.30 -10.67 12.64
CA THR A 47 1.74 -9.28 12.62
C THR A 47 0.63 -8.38 13.13
N ASP A 48 0.74 -7.90 14.37
CA ASP A 48 -0.24 -6.99 15.02
C ASP A 48 -0.48 -5.65 14.29
N ARG A 49 0.38 -5.30 13.31
CA ARG A 49 0.38 -3.99 12.66
C ARG A 49 0.15 -4.03 11.15
N LEU A 50 -0.30 -5.16 10.60
CA LEU A 50 -0.57 -5.23 9.16
C LEU A 50 -2.01 -4.79 8.86
N ASP A 51 -2.16 -3.57 8.37
CA ASP A 51 -3.43 -3.12 7.81
C ASP A 51 -3.70 -3.83 6.48
N TRP A 52 -4.96 -4.24 6.29
CA TRP A 52 -5.41 -4.81 5.03
C TRP A 52 -6.35 -3.84 4.29
N THR A 53 -6.25 -3.82 2.97
CA THR A 53 -7.07 -3.02 2.08
C THR A 53 -7.57 -3.92 0.96
N CYS A 54 -8.87 -3.89 0.64
CA CYS A 54 -9.43 -4.67 -0.46
C CYS A 54 -8.91 -4.19 -1.82
N GLU A 55 -8.97 -5.05 -2.83
CA GLU A 55 -8.45 -4.76 -4.18
C GLU A 55 -9.04 -3.47 -4.77
N GLU A 56 -10.34 -3.24 -4.63
CA GLU A 56 -11.01 -2.02 -5.12
C GLU A 56 -10.42 -0.76 -4.48
N CYS A 57 -10.22 -0.79 -3.16
CA CYS A 57 -9.63 0.34 -2.44
C CYS A 57 -8.15 0.50 -2.77
N HIS A 58 -7.42 -0.60 -2.96
CA HIS A 58 -6.02 -0.58 -3.35
C HIS A 58 -5.82 0.05 -4.73
N GLN A 59 -6.64 -0.35 -5.72
CA GLN A 59 -6.63 0.23 -7.06
C GLN A 59 -7.00 1.73 -7.03
N ASN A 60 -8.01 2.11 -6.24
CA ASN A 60 -8.37 3.52 -6.08
C ASN A 60 -7.26 4.36 -5.43
N THR A 61 -6.46 3.79 -4.53
CA THR A 61 -5.30 4.48 -3.95
C THR A 61 -4.11 4.56 -4.90
N LEU A 62 -3.83 3.51 -5.69
CA LEU A 62 -2.77 3.54 -6.70
C LEU A 62 -3.05 4.59 -7.77
N ASN A 63 -4.29 4.68 -8.24
CA ASN A 63 -4.70 5.62 -9.28
C ASN A 63 -4.66 7.09 -8.84
N ARG A 64 -4.52 7.36 -7.53
CA ARG A 64 -4.42 8.72 -6.97
C ARG A 64 -2.98 9.20 -6.72
N LYS A 65 -1.98 8.33 -6.87
CA LYS A 65 -0.59 8.66 -6.53
C LYS A 65 0.39 8.12 -7.57
N SER A 66 0.56 8.88 -8.64
CA SER A 66 1.79 8.85 -9.44
C SER A 66 2.17 10.26 -9.90
N SER A 67 2.28 11.20 -8.96
CA SER A 67 3.17 12.35 -9.11
C SER A 67 4.29 12.19 -8.09
N PHE A 68 5.29 11.39 -8.44
CA PHE A 68 6.58 11.46 -7.79
C PHE A 68 7.22 12.77 -8.27
N ILE A 69 7.25 13.79 -7.41
CA ILE A 69 8.18 14.90 -7.58
C ILE A 69 9.55 14.32 -7.24
N ILE A 70 10.37 14.06 -8.26
CA ILE A 70 11.82 13.91 -8.06
C ILE A 70 12.30 15.31 -7.70
N PRO A 71 12.92 15.55 -6.53
CA PRO A 71 13.61 16.80 -6.29
C PRO A 71 14.67 16.91 -7.38
N GLU A 72 14.55 17.89 -8.28
CA GLU A 72 15.72 18.36 -9.00
C GLU A 72 16.66 18.86 -7.91
N GLU A 73 17.76 18.13 -7.71
CA GLU A 73 18.83 18.53 -6.83
C GLU A 73 19.52 19.71 -7.52
N ASP A 74 18.90 20.89 -7.38
CA ASP A 74 19.48 22.20 -7.66
C ASP A 74 20.54 22.42 -6.59
N ASN A 75 21.69 21.77 -6.76
CA ASN A 75 22.90 22.12 -6.03
C ASN A 75 23.58 23.25 -6.80
N ASP A 76 23.06 24.46 -6.55
CA ASP A 76 23.65 25.76 -6.82
C ASP A 76 25.07 25.79 -6.19
N ASP A 77 26.08 25.40 -6.96
CA ASP A 77 27.48 25.53 -6.56
C ASP A 77 27.89 26.99 -6.76
N ASP A 78 27.96 27.68 -5.63
CA ASP A 78 28.28 29.08 -5.39
C ASP A 78 29.38 29.66 -6.31
N VAL A 79 29.09 30.85 -6.84
CA VAL A 79 29.95 31.72 -7.65
C VAL A 79 31.35 31.95 -7.06
N ALA A 80 32.37 31.32 -7.64
CA ALA A 80 33.76 31.74 -7.52
C ALA A 80 34.23 32.43 -8.82
N VAL A 81 34.05 33.75 -8.89
CA VAL A 81 34.70 34.62 -9.88
C VAL A 81 36.22 34.46 -9.77
N LYS A 82 36.85 33.90 -10.80
CA LYS A 82 38.28 34.14 -11.09
C LYS A 82 38.39 34.82 -12.43
N GLU A 83 38.29 36.15 -12.36
CA GLU A 83 38.84 37.09 -13.32
C GLU A 83 40.27 36.66 -13.70
N ASN A 84 40.51 36.35 -14.97
CA ASN A 84 41.82 36.54 -15.60
C ASN A 84 41.61 37.00 -17.03
N HIS A 85 41.53 38.32 -17.14
CA HIS A 85 41.71 39.08 -18.35
C HIS A 85 43.08 38.77 -18.97
N ARG A 86 43.13 38.28 -20.22
CA ARG A 86 44.10 38.81 -21.19
C ARG A 86 43.72 38.49 -22.64
N ILE A 87 43.42 39.57 -23.34
CA ILE A 87 43.40 39.72 -24.79
C ILE A 87 44.86 39.65 -25.28
N ASN A 88 45.15 38.79 -26.26
CA ASN A 88 45.84 39.18 -27.51
C ASN A 88 45.85 38.01 -28.50
#